data_AF-A0A1S3DEM4-F1
#
_entry.id   AF-A0A1S3DEM4-F1
#
_cell.length_a   1.000
_cell.length_b   1.000
_cell.length_c   1.000
_cell.angle_alpha   90.00
_cell.angle_beta   90.00
_cell.angle_gamma   90.00
#
_symmetry.space_group_name_H-M   'P 1'
#
loop_
_entity.id
_entity.type
_entity.pdbx_description
1 polymer ?
#
loop_
_entity_poly.entity_id
_entity_poly.type
_entity_poly.pdbx_seq_one_letter_code
_entity_poly.pdbx_strand_id
1 'polypeptide(L)'
;MKLVHKNINDKDKSGVVALVPEESEDMWHAYNLITEGDSVRASTIRKVQSESNTGSSTSSRVRTMLTISVESIDFDTQACVLRLKGRNIHENQYVKMGAYHTLDLELNRKFELSKTEWDSIALERIEVGMTIEKTADVAAVMMQEGLWLNIMLITASMSFGEDKLKTNIPRKRRGDVKQHEKALVRFYDNVMQGILRHVNFDIVKCVLLASPGFVKDKFFEYMFQTTYVTLVDSVRDNGGEVRYVTLVDSVRDNGGEVRIFSSMHVSGEQLGQLTGVAAILRFPMPELEDLSENEEEEEED
;
A
#
# COMPACT_ATOMS: atom_id res chain seq x y z
N MET A 1 -4.67 -0.73 13.53
CA MET A 1 -5.32 -1.64 14.51
C MET A 1 -6.19 -0.86 15.45
N LYS A 2 -7.42 -1.32 15.69
CA LYS A 2 -8.32 -0.71 16.67
C LYS A 2 -8.30 -1.48 17.99
N LEU A 3 -7.91 -0.80 19.06
CA LEU A 3 -8.02 -1.31 20.42
C LEU A 3 -9.47 -1.21 20.91
N VAL A 4 -10.06 -2.34 21.29
CA VAL A 4 -11.43 -2.39 21.84
C VAL A 4 -11.40 -2.25 23.36
N HIS A 5 -10.53 -3.02 24.02
CA HIS A 5 -10.38 -2.98 25.47
C HIS A 5 -8.99 -3.48 25.88
N LYS A 6 -8.41 -2.85 26.91
CA LYS A 6 -7.12 -3.21 27.50
C LYS A 6 -7.33 -3.42 29.00
N ASN A 7 -7.18 -4.65 29.45
CA ASN A 7 -7.22 -5.00 30.87
C ASN A 7 -5.88 -5.60 31.27
N ILE A 8 -4.97 -4.78 31.78
CA ILE A 8 -3.66 -5.23 32.23
C ILE A 8 -3.57 -4.95 33.72
N ASN A 9 -3.22 -5.97 34.50
CA ASN A 9 -3.04 -5.83 35.93
C ASN A 9 -1.62 -5.34 36.20
N ASP A 10 -1.49 -4.13 36.78
CA ASP A 10 -0.19 -3.48 36.99
C ASP A 10 0.76 -4.26 37.92
N LYS A 11 0.24 -5.21 38.72
CA LYS A 11 1.03 -5.97 39.70
C LYS A 11 1.67 -7.23 39.14
N ASP A 12 0.92 -8.02 38.38
CA ASP A 12 1.38 -9.30 37.83
C ASP A 12 1.79 -9.18 36.36
N LYS A 13 1.57 -8.01 35.74
CA LYS A 13 1.69 -7.75 34.30
C LYS A 13 0.88 -8.70 33.40
N SER A 14 0.05 -9.56 33.98
CA SER A 14 -0.90 -10.39 33.27
C SER A 14 -2.08 -9.55 32.81
N GLY A 15 -2.63 -9.89 31.64
CA GLY A 15 -3.70 -9.08 31.09
C GLY A 15 -4.32 -9.63 29.82
N VAL A 16 -5.48 -9.09 29.50
CA VAL A 16 -6.25 -9.38 28.31
C VAL A 16 -6.39 -8.11 27.48
N VAL A 17 -6.06 -8.21 26.20
CA VAL A 17 -6.19 -7.13 25.22
C VAL A 17 -7.08 -7.60 24.08
N ALA A 18 -8.12 -6.82 23.78
CA ALA A 18 -9.04 -7.06 22.67
C ALA A 18 -8.70 -6.13 21.51
N LEU A 19 -8.35 -6.71 20.36
CA LEU A 19 -7.90 -6.00 19.16
C LEU A 19 -8.80 -6.34 17.98
N VAL A 20 -8.97 -5.37 17.07
CA VAL A 20 -9.58 -5.55 15.76
C VAL A 20 -8.55 -5.12 14.70
N PRO A 21 -8.06 -6.07 13.87
CA PRO A 21 -7.21 -5.73 12.74
C PRO A 21 -8.08 -5.17 11.62
N GLU A 22 -7.80 -3.96 11.13
CA GLU A 22 -8.54 -3.31 10.05
C GLU A 22 -7.79 -3.42 8.72
N GLU A 23 -6.44 -3.38 8.77
CA GLU A 23 -5.56 -3.41 7.60
C GLU A 23 -4.67 -4.69 7.55
N SER A 24 -4.02 -4.95 6.42
CA SER A 24 -3.10 -6.09 6.28
C SER A 24 -1.87 -5.97 7.18
N GLU A 25 -1.37 -4.76 7.42
CA GLU A 25 -0.29 -4.49 8.37
C GLU A 25 -0.63 -4.89 9.80
N ASP A 26 -1.89 -4.70 10.19
CA ASP A 26 -2.38 -5.07 11.51
C ASP A 26 -2.24 -6.57 11.77
N MET A 27 -2.41 -7.39 10.72
CA MET A 27 -2.23 -8.83 10.80
C MET A 27 -0.78 -9.22 11.03
N TRP A 28 0.17 -8.46 10.47
CA TRP A 28 1.59 -8.64 10.72
C TRP A 28 1.98 -8.24 12.14
N HIS A 29 1.45 -7.12 12.63
CA HIS A 29 1.63 -6.74 14.03
C HIS A 29 1.01 -7.78 14.99
N ALA A 30 -0.14 -8.34 14.65
CA ALA A 30 -0.75 -9.43 15.42
C ALA A 30 0.13 -10.70 15.41
N TYR A 31 0.70 -11.09 14.27
CA TYR A 31 1.66 -12.19 14.17
C TYR A 31 2.85 -11.99 15.11
N ASN A 32 3.40 -10.77 15.13
CA ASN A 32 4.51 -10.37 15.96
C ASN A 32 4.17 -10.22 17.45
N LEU A 33 2.89 -10.11 17.79
CA LEU A 33 2.41 -9.96 19.16
C LEU A 33 2.14 -11.31 19.82
N ILE A 34 1.60 -12.26 19.06
CA ILE A 34 1.19 -13.57 19.56
C ILE A 34 2.40 -14.49 19.64
N THR A 35 2.59 -15.12 20.80
CA THR A 35 3.66 -16.09 21.05
C THR A 35 3.09 -17.46 21.39
N GLU A 36 3.89 -18.50 21.19
CA GLU A 36 3.53 -19.86 21.62
C GLU A 36 3.32 -19.88 23.15
N GLY A 37 2.26 -20.55 23.60
CA GLY A 37 1.83 -20.56 25.01
C GLY A 37 0.79 -19.49 25.36
N ASP A 38 0.56 -18.49 24.51
CA ASP A 38 -0.47 -17.49 24.75
C ASP A 38 -1.88 -18.05 24.58
N SER A 39 -2.85 -17.42 25.25
CA SER A 39 -4.25 -17.76 25.11
C SER A 39 -4.96 -16.77 24.18
N VAL A 40 -5.51 -17.27 23.06
CA VAL A 40 -6.23 -16.45 22.08
C VAL A 40 -7.68 -16.89 21.99
N ARG A 41 -8.59 -15.93 22.06
CA ARG A 41 -10.03 -16.14 21.91
C ARG A 41 -10.56 -15.41 20.69
N ALA A 42 -11.09 -16.17 19.74
CA ALA A 42 -11.65 -15.64 18.50
C ALA A 42 -12.88 -16.43 18.04
N SER A 43 -13.61 -15.88 17.06
CA SER A 43 -14.76 -16.57 16.46
C SER A 43 -14.30 -17.48 15.32
N THR A 44 -14.68 -18.76 15.35
CA THR A 44 -14.45 -19.69 14.23
C THR A 44 -15.69 -20.44 13.84
N ILE A 45 -15.62 -21.11 12.68
CA ILE A 45 -16.69 -21.95 12.17
C ILE A 45 -16.26 -23.40 12.33
N ARG A 46 -17.03 -24.18 13.08
CA ARG A 46 -16.81 -25.61 13.26
C ARG A 46 -17.92 -26.40 12.58
N LYS A 47 -17.53 -27.45 11.83
CA LYS A 47 -18.45 -28.49 11.37
C LYS A 47 -18.72 -29.44 12.53
N VAL A 48 -19.96 -29.47 13.00
CA VAL A 48 -20.44 -30.35 14.07
C VAL A 48 -21.21 -31.48 13.41
N GLN A 49 -20.85 -32.72 13.72
CA GLN A 49 -21.65 -33.88 13.35
C GLN A 49 -22.58 -34.19 14.53
N SER A 50 -23.88 -34.16 14.27
CA SER A 50 -24.90 -34.56 15.23
C SER A 50 -25.46 -35.90 14.80
N GLU A 51 -25.36 -36.90 15.67
CA GLU A 51 -26.03 -38.18 15.50
C GLU A 51 -27.40 -38.12 16.17
N SER A 52 -28.44 -38.45 15.40
CA SER A 52 -29.81 -38.59 15.90
C SER A 52 -30.02 -40.00 16.47
N ASN A 53 -30.97 -40.17 17.41
CA ASN A 53 -31.33 -41.49 17.96
C ASN A 53 -31.74 -42.53 16.90
N THR A 54 -32.11 -42.07 15.71
CA THR A 54 -32.45 -42.87 14.52
C THR A 54 -31.23 -43.30 13.68
N GLY A 55 -29.99 -43.06 14.14
CA GLY A 55 -28.76 -43.49 13.47
C GLY A 55 -28.38 -42.68 12.22
N SER A 56 -29.12 -41.61 11.91
CA SER A 56 -28.78 -40.69 10.83
C SER A 56 -27.82 -39.61 11.34
N SER A 57 -26.66 -39.48 10.69
CA SER A 57 -25.68 -38.42 10.99
C SER A 57 -25.93 -37.21 10.08
N THR A 58 -26.18 -36.04 10.69
CA THR A 58 -26.31 -34.77 9.96
C THR A 58 -25.17 -33.86 10.35
N SER A 59 -24.60 -33.15 9.37
CA SER A 59 -23.50 -32.22 9.62
C SER A 59 -23.96 -30.79 9.47
N SER A 60 -23.80 -29.98 10.52
CA SER A 60 -24.09 -28.55 10.53
C SER A 60 -22.80 -27.74 10.71
N ARG A 61 -22.76 -26.53 10.16
CA ARG A 61 -21.66 -25.57 10.38
C ARG A 61 -22.13 -24.55 11.39
N VAL A 62 -21.45 -24.47 12.54
CA VAL A 62 -21.81 -23.59 13.65
C VAL A 62 -20.67 -22.60 13.88
N ARG A 63 -21.00 -21.31 14.01
CA ARG A 63 -20.04 -20.28 14.41
C ARG A 63 -19.97 -20.25 15.94
N THR A 64 -18.77 -20.40 16.48
CA THR A 64 -18.53 -20.49 17.92
C THR A 64 -17.33 -19.63 18.31
N MET A 65 -17.31 -19.15 19.55
CA MET A 65 -16.13 -18.52 20.13
C MET A 65 -15.31 -19.60 20.82
N LEU A 66 -14.03 -19.73 20.46
CA LEU A 66 -13.11 -20.69 21.08
C LEU A 66 -11.90 -19.96 21.64
N THR A 67 -11.42 -20.46 22.78
CA THR A 67 -10.21 -19.95 23.42
C THR A 67 -9.17 -21.06 23.36
N ILE A 68 -8.11 -20.84 22.57
CA ILE A 68 -7.04 -21.82 22.39
C ILE A 68 -5.75 -21.36 23.07
N SER A 69 -4.97 -22.32 23.54
CA SER A 69 -3.55 -22.13 23.84
C SER A 69 -2.77 -22.32 22.55
N VAL A 70 -2.06 -21.30 22.11
CA VAL A 70 -1.31 -21.30 20.85
C VAL A 70 -0.12 -22.26 20.96
N GLU A 71 0.00 -23.20 20.03
CA GLU A 71 1.15 -24.10 19.89
C GLU A 71 1.96 -23.80 18.62
N SER A 72 1.30 -23.39 17.52
CA SER A 72 1.99 -22.97 16.30
C SER A 72 1.26 -21.84 15.61
N ILE A 73 2.03 -20.99 14.93
CA ILE A 73 1.56 -19.76 14.29
C ILE A 73 2.02 -19.77 12.84
N ASP A 74 1.08 -19.73 11.90
CA ASP A 74 1.35 -19.70 10.46
C ASP A 74 0.77 -18.40 9.87
N PHE A 75 1.61 -17.59 9.23
CA PHE A 75 1.19 -16.36 8.56
C PHE A 75 1.31 -16.51 7.05
N ASP A 76 0.19 -16.27 6.35
CA ASP A 76 0.16 -16.23 4.89
C ASP A 76 0.24 -14.77 4.42
N THR A 77 1.36 -14.40 3.82
CA THR A 77 1.64 -13.03 3.34
C THR A 77 0.77 -12.63 2.16
N GLN A 78 0.29 -13.59 1.34
CA GLN A 78 -0.52 -13.28 0.16
C GLN A 78 -2.00 -13.18 0.52
N ALA A 79 -2.49 -14.12 1.34
CA ALA A 79 -3.88 -14.11 1.76
C ALA A 79 -4.15 -13.12 2.90
N CYS A 80 -3.10 -12.59 3.56
CA CYS A 80 -3.20 -11.75 4.76
C CYS A 80 -4.01 -12.42 5.88
N VAL A 81 -3.88 -13.75 6.00
CA VAL A 81 -4.60 -14.56 7.02
C VAL A 81 -3.57 -15.13 8.00
N LEU A 82 -3.85 -14.94 9.29
CA LEU A 82 -3.06 -15.51 10.38
C LEU A 82 -3.76 -16.74 10.93
N ARG A 83 -3.11 -17.91 10.82
CA ARG A 83 -3.63 -19.18 11.33
C ARG A 83 -2.91 -19.56 12.62
N LEU A 84 -3.70 -19.78 13.66
CA LEU A 84 -3.21 -20.17 14.99
C LEU A 84 -3.67 -21.58 15.28
N LYS A 85 -2.73 -22.51 15.43
CA LYS A 85 -3.04 -23.88 15.86
C LYS A 85 -2.84 -23.99 17.36
N GLY A 86 -3.79 -24.62 18.03
CA GLY A 86 -3.72 -24.75 19.48
C GLY A 86 -4.71 -25.73 20.06
N ARG A 87 -4.67 -25.87 21.38
CA ARG A 87 -5.59 -26.70 22.16
C ARG A 87 -6.63 -25.83 22.83
N ASN A 88 -7.88 -26.25 22.82
CA ASN A 88 -8.96 -25.54 23.49
C ASN A 88 -8.81 -25.59 25.03
N ILE A 89 -8.77 -24.44 25.69
CA ILE A 89 -8.58 -24.31 27.15
C ILE A 89 -9.92 -24.24 27.88
N HIS A 90 -10.95 -23.68 27.24
CA HIS A 90 -12.27 -23.50 27.85
C HIS A 90 -13.29 -24.49 27.29
N GLU A 91 -14.18 -24.98 28.15
CA GLU A 91 -15.27 -25.86 27.70
C GLU A 91 -16.23 -25.12 26.75
N ASN A 92 -16.60 -25.78 25.66
CA ASN A 92 -17.57 -25.28 24.71
C ASN A 92 -18.56 -26.41 24.35
N GLN A 93 -19.80 -26.06 24.05
CA GLN A 93 -20.87 -27.01 23.72
C GLN A 93 -20.53 -27.94 22.55
N TYR A 94 -19.66 -27.47 21.64
CA TYR A 94 -19.33 -28.17 20.40
C TYR A 94 -17.88 -28.70 20.35
N VAL A 95 -17.04 -28.34 21.32
CA VAL A 95 -15.60 -28.67 21.32
C VAL A 95 -15.18 -29.07 22.73
N LYS A 96 -14.69 -30.31 22.86
CA LYS A 96 -14.16 -30.84 24.13
C LYS A 96 -12.94 -30.04 24.58
N MET A 97 -12.74 -29.93 25.90
CA MET A 97 -11.51 -29.36 26.44
C MET A 97 -10.29 -30.18 25.99
N GLY A 98 -9.19 -29.49 25.68
CA GLY A 98 -7.95 -30.09 25.18
C GLY A 98 -7.98 -30.54 23.71
N ALA A 99 -9.12 -30.42 23.01
CA ALA A 99 -9.19 -30.73 21.59
C ALA A 99 -8.41 -29.71 20.75
N TYR A 100 -7.73 -30.21 19.72
CA TYR A 100 -7.01 -29.39 18.77
C TYR A 100 -7.94 -28.62 17.85
N HIS A 101 -7.64 -27.33 17.66
CA HIS A 101 -8.34 -26.47 16.73
C HIS A 101 -7.38 -25.48 16.10
N THR A 102 -7.71 -25.06 14.87
CA THR A 102 -7.01 -23.99 14.16
C THR A 102 -7.94 -22.79 14.11
N LEU A 103 -7.54 -21.67 14.72
CA LEU A 103 -8.22 -20.39 14.61
C LEU A 103 -7.65 -19.61 13.43
N ASP A 104 -8.51 -19.25 12.49
CA ASP A 104 -8.17 -18.34 11.40
C ASP A 104 -8.60 -16.93 11.82
N LEU A 105 -7.63 -16.02 11.98
CA LEU A 105 -7.89 -14.60 12.22
C LEU A 105 -8.12 -13.90 10.88
N GLU A 106 -9.22 -13.17 10.79
CA GLU A 106 -9.63 -12.41 9.60
C GLU A 106 -9.63 -10.91 9.90
N LEU A 107 -9.46 -10.10 8.86
CA LEU A 107 -9.65 -8.65 8.93
C LEU A 107 -11.05 -8.29 9.44
N ASN A 108 -11.15 -7.18 10.15
CA ASN A 108 -12.35 -6.61 10.76
C ASN A 108 -13.05 -7.54 11.77
N ARG A 109 -12.39 -8.61 12.24
CA ARG A 109 -12.90 -9.47 13.30
C ARG A 109 -12.12 -9.27 14.59
N LYS A 110 -12.86 -9.04 15.68
CA LYS A 110 -12.25 -8.94 17.01
C LYS A 110 -11.66 -10.27 17.45
N PHE A 111 -10.48 -10.20 18.05
CA PHE A 111 -9.90 -11.28 18.83
C PHE A 111 -9.40 -10.76 20.18
N GLU A 112 -9.41 -11.62 21.18
CA GLU A 112 -8.92 -11.33 22.53
C GLU A 112 -7.64 -12.13 22.74
N LEU A 113 -6.54 -11.42 23.04
CA LEU A 113 -5.25 -12.00 23.37
C LEU A 113 -5.01 -11.86 24.87
N SER A 114 -4.74 -12.98 25.52
CA SER A 114 -4.41 -13.08 26.94
C SER A 114 -2.98 -13.60 27.07
N LYS A 115 -2.13 -12.78 27.69
CA LYS A 115 -0.73 -13.11 27.98
C LYS A 115 -0.51 -13.23 29.48
N THR A 116 0.45 -14.07 29.85
CA THR A 116 0.93 -14.21 31.23
C THR A 116 1.70 -12.98 31.69
N GLU A 117 2.53 -12.41 30.82
CA GLU A 117 3.26 -11.16 31.05
C GLU A 117 3.19 -10.27 29.79
N TRP A 118 2.81 -9.01 30.00
CA TRP A 118 2.87 -7.97 28.96
C TRP A 118 4.18 -7.18 29.08
N ASP A 119 5.08 -7.40 28.12
CA ASP A 119 6.33 -6.67 28.01
C ASP A 119 6.12 -5.26 27.45
N SER A 120 7.05 -4.34 27.74
CA SER A 120 7.06 -2.98 27.18
C SER A 120 7.10 -3.00 25.65
N ILE A 121 7.83 -3.94 25.05
CA ILE A 121 7.91 -4.11 23.59
C ILE A 121 6.54 -4.48 23.00
N ALA A 122 5.79 -5.34 23.69
CA ALA A 122 4.46 -5.74 23.23
C ALA A 122 3.47 -4.58 23.30
N LEU A 123 3.58 -3.74 24.34
CA LEU A 123 2.78 -2.53 24.49
C LEU A 123 3.12 -1.48 23.43
N GLU A 124 4.41 -1.21 23.21
CA GLU A 124 4.89 -0.31 22.17
C GLU A 124 4.43 -0.76 20.78
N ARG A 125 4.46 -2.07 20.49
CA ARG A 125 3.93 -2.62 19.23
C ARG A 125 2.43 -2.39 19.05
N ILE A 126 1.64 -2.50 20.12
CA ILE A 126 0.22 -2.18 20.07
C ILE A 126 0.05 -0.69 19.78
N GLU A 127 0.84 0.18 20.40
CA GLU A 127 0.78 1.63 20.17
C GLU A 127 1.18 2.02 18.75
N VAL A 128 2.22 1.39 18.19
CA VAL A 128 2.62 1.55 16.78
C VAL A 128 1.47 1.11 15.87
N GLY A 129 0.87 -0.06 16.10
CA GLY A 129 -0.27 -0.53 15.32
C GLY A 129 -1.55 0.31 15.50
N MET A 130 -1.68 1.07 16.59
CA MET A 130 -2.81 1.97 16.84
C MET A 130 -2.64 3.35 16.19
N THR A 131 -1.42 3.70 15.77
CA THR A 131 -1.13 5.01 15.21
C THR A 131 -1.72 5.09 13.81
N ILE A 132 -2.77 5.91 13.66
CA ILE A 132 -3.48 6.15 12.39
C ILE A 132 -2.66 7.06 11.45
N GLU A 133 -1.50 7.56 11.90
CA GLU A 133 -0.60 8.25 11.00
C GLU A 133 -0.15 7.26 9.94
N LYS A 134 -0.81 7.32 8.79
CA LYS A 134 -0.39 6.72 7.53
C LYS A 134 1.02 7.23 7.28
N THR A 135 2.01 6.52 7.80
CA THR A 135 3.42 6.71 7.50
C THR A 135 3.58 6.22 6.09
N ALA A 136 3.18 7.09 5.16
CA ALA A 136 2.99 6.75 3.77
C ALA A 136 4.10 5.88 3.21
N ASP A 137 3.62 4.88 2.50
CA ASP A 137 4.41 3.84 1.90
C ASP A 137 5.24 4.47 0.79
N VAL A 138 6.54 4.27 0.88
CA VAL A 138 7.46 4.66 -0.17
C VAL A 138 7.42 3.54 -1.21
N ALA A 139 6.95 3.82 -2.41
CA ALA A 139 7.01 2.82 -3.48
C ALA A 139 8.44 2.79 -4.03
N ALA A 140 9.12 1.65 -4.00
CA ALA A 140 10.44 1.49 -4.59
C ALA A 140 10.37 0.63 -5.84
N VAL A 141 10.79 1.19 -6.97
CA VAL A 141 10.88 0.49 -8.26
C VAL A 141 12.36 0.21 -8.54
N MET A 142 12.74 -1.05 -8.36
CA MET A 142 14.09 -1.53 -8.65
C MET A 142 14.14 -2.07 -10.07
N MET A 143 14.89 -1.39 -10.95
CA MET A 143 15.04 -1.72 -12.35
C MET A 143 16.43 -2.29 -12.64
N GLN A 144 16.53 -3.37 -13.40
CA GLN A 144 17.80 -3.86 -13.94
C GLN A 144 17.63 -4.30 -15.41
N GLU A 145 18.62 -3.96 -16.25
CA GLU A 145 18.67 -4.45 -17.63
C GLU A 145 18.64 -5.98 -17.67
N GLY A 146 17.53 -6.53 -18.15
CA GLY A 146 17.43 -7.89 -18.68
C GLY A 146 17.02 -8.99 -17.70
N LEU A 147 16.70 -8.75 -16.42
CA LEU A 147 16.22 -9.87 -15.60
C LEU A 147 15.42 -9.63 -14.31
N TRP A 148 15.33 -8.42 -13.75
CA TRP A 148 14.59 -8.26 -12.48
C TRP A 148 13.96 -6.86 -12.38
N LEU A 149 12.65 -6.76 -12.60
CA LEU A 149 11.84 -5.70 -12.03
C LEU A 149 11.23 -6.26 -10.74
N ASN A 150 11.53 -5.64 -9.61
CA ASN A 150 10.76 -5.82 -8.39
C ASN A 150 10.12 -4.47 -8.11
N ILE A 151 8.80 -4.38 -8.29
CA ILE A 151 8.04 -3.28 -7.72
C ILE A 151 7.84 -3.66 -6.26
N MET A 152 8.46 -2.91 -5.37
CA MET A 152 8.38 -3.14 -3.94
C MET A 152 7.63 -1.99 -3.31
N LEU A 153 6.42 -2.26 -2.83
CA LEU A 153 5.73 -1.30 -2.00
C LEU A 153 6.34 -1.43 -0.61
N ILE A 154 7.11 -0.42 -0.20
CA ILE A 154 7.76 -0.38 1.11
C ILE A 154 6.80 0.34 2.04
N THR A 155 6.02 -0.47 2.74
CA THR A 155 5.22 -0.04 3.86
C THR A 155 6.08 0.02 5.12
N ALA A 156 5.70 0.83 6.11
CA ALA A 156 6.46 1.01 7.36
C ALA A 156 6.75 -0.32 8.10
N SER A 157 5.91 -1.33 7.89
CA SER A 157 5.93 -2.60 8.60
C SER A 157 6.41 -3.78 7.75
N MET A 158 6.23 -3.72 6.42
CA MET A 158 6.50 -4.81 5.49
C MET A 158 6.86 -4.29 4.09
N SER A 159 7.66 -5.07 3.35
CA SER A 159 7.89 -4.86 1.93
C SER A 159 7.13 -5.91 1.12
N PHE A 160 6.10 -5.50 0.38
CA PHE A 160 5.41 -6.39 -0.55
C PHE A 160 6.18 -6.43 -1.87
N GLY A 161 6.67 -7.61 -2.24
CA GLY A 161 7.22 -7.86 -3.58
C GLY A 161 6.07 -8.16 -4.53
N GLU A 162 5.48 -7.13 -5.12
CA GLU A 162 4.40 -7.30 -6.10
C GLU A 162 5.00 -7.26 -7.51
N ASP A 163 4.74 -8.33 -8.24
CA ASP A 163 5.05 -8.54 -9.66
C ASP A 163 6.53 -8.66 -10.07
N LYS A 164 6.88 -9.85 -10.58
CA LYS A 164 8.17 -10.12 -11.24
C LYS A 164 7.97 -9.99 -12.75
N LEU A 165 8.02 -8.77 -13.27
CA LEU A 165 7.95 -8.56 -14.71
C LEU A 165 9.27 -9.00 -15.36
N LYS A 166 9.24 -10.13 -16.08
CA LYS A 166 10.38 -10.64 -16.85
C LYS A 166 10.23 -10.30 -18.33
N THR A 167 10.94 -9.27 -18.78
CA THR A 167 11.12 -9.01 -20.21
C THR A 167 12.54 -9.35 -20.63
N ASN A 168 12.68 -10.22 -21.62
CA ASN A 168 13.99 -10.55 -22.19
C ASN A 168 14.42 -9.42 -23.14
N ILE A 169 15.45 -8.66 -22.74
CA ILE A 169 16.03 -7.59 -23.55
C ILE A 169 17.22 -8.19 -24.32
N PRO A 170 17.17 -8.28 -25.65
CA PRO A 170 18.26 -8.85 -26.45
C PRO A 170 19.51 -7.96 -26.34
N ARG A 171 20.69 -8.56 -26.21
CA ARG A 171 21.97 -7.81 -26.14
C ARG A 171 22.23 -7.03 -27.43
N LYS A 172 22.89 -5.87 -27.31
CA LYS A 172 23.35 -5.07 -28.46
C LYS A 172 24.28 -5.92 -29.33
N ARG A 173 23.86 -6.19 -30.57
CA ARG A 173 24.69 -6.84 -31.60
C ARG A 173 25.07 -5.80 -32.65
N ARG A 174 26.27 -5.93 -33.20
CA ARG A 174 26.77 -5.04 -34.26
C ARG A 174 25.88 -5.23 -35.50
N GLY A 175 25.00 -4.27 -35.78
CA GLY A 175 24.05 -4.28 -36.89
C GLY A 175 22.55 -4.24 -36.49
N ASP A 176 22.19 -4.75 -35.31
CA ASP A 176 20.80 -4.87 -34.84
C ASP A 176 20.55 -4.06 -33.55
N VAL A 177 20.71 -2.74 -33.64
CA VAL A 177 20.44 -1.82 -32.51
C VAL A 177 18.94 -1.52 -32.38
N LYS A 178 18.20 -1.53 -33.49
CA LYS A 178 16.75 -1.21 -33.52
C LYS A 178 15.90 -2.19 -32.72
N GLN A 179 16.25 -3.48 -32.70
CA GLN A 179 15.52 -4.48 -31.91
C GLN A 179 15.73 -4.28 -30.41
N HIS A 180 16.92 -3.85 -30.00
CA HIS A 180 17.23 -3.54 -28.61
C HIS A 180 16.45 -2.31 -28.13
N GLU A 181 16.41 -1.24 -28.92
CA GLU A 181 15.65 -0.02 -28.60
C GLU A 181 14.15 -0.30 -28.48
N LYS A 182 13.58 -1.05 -29.44
CA LYS A 182 12.16 -1.44 -29.39
C LYS A 182 11.83 -2.32 -28.17
N ALA A 183 12.77 -3.16 -27.74
CA ALA A 183 12.59 -3.97 -26.53
C ALA A 183 12.68 -3.13 -25.24
N LEU A 184 13.51 -2.08 -25.21
CA LEU A 184 13.58 -1.13 -24.10
C LEU A 184 12.30 -0.32 -23.93
N VAL A 185 11.74 0.20 -25.02
CA VAL A 185 10.46 0.95 -24.97
C VAL A 185 9.35 0.08 -24.40
N ARG A 186 9.22 -1.16 -24.89
CA ARG A 186 8.25 -2.13 -24.34
C ARG A 186 8.49 -2.48 -22.89
N PHE A 187 9.76 -2.52 -22.47
CA PHE A 187 10.10 -2.73 -21.07
C PHE A 187 9.60 -1.55 -20.22
N TYR A 188 9.86 -0.31 -20.64
CA TYR A 188 9.39 0.88 -19.94
C TYR A 188 7.86 0.97 -19.88
N ASP A 189 7.15 0.62 -20.95
CA ASP A 189 5.68 0.55 -20.96
C ASP A 189 5.14 -0.43 -19.91
N ASN A 190 5.72 -1.63 -19.85
CA ASN A 190 5.29 -2.62 -18.87
C ASN A 190 5.61 -2.19 -17.43
N VAL A 191 6.74 -1.51 -17.21
CA VAL A 191 7.08 -0.93 -15.90
C VAL A 191 6.06 0.14 -15.53
N MET A 192 5.71 1.04 -16.45
CA MET A 192 4.71 2.09 -16.24
C MET A 192 3.34 1.49 -15.86
N GLN A 193 2.89 0.48 -16.60
CA GLN A 193 1.64 -0.22 -16.31
C GLN A 193 1.68 -0.94 -14.96
N GLY A 194 2.84 -1.52 -14.59
CA GLY A 194 3.05 -2.13 -13.28
C GLY A 194 2.93 -1.12 -12.15
N ILE A 195 3.53 0.07 -12.30
CA ILE A 195 3.43 1.15 -11.32
C ILE A 195 1.97 1.61 -11.20
N LEU A 196 1.29 1.90 -12.30
CA LEU A 196 -0.11 2.35 -12.27
C LEU A 196 -1.08 1.32 -11.66
N ARG A 197 -0.78 0.03 -11.82
CA ARG A 197 -1.64 -1.05 -11.31
C ARG A 197 -1.46 -1.28 -9.81
N HIS A 198 -0.21 -1.21 -9.33
CA HIS A 198 0.16 -1.65 -7.98
C HIS A 198 0.41 -0.49 -7.02
N VAL A 199 0.61 0.73 -7.51
CA VAL A 199 0.89 1.92 -6.71
C VAL A 199 -0.34 2.82 -6.68
N ASN A 200 -0.90 3.01 -5.48
CA ASN A 200 -1.93 4.01 -5.26
C ASN A 200 -1.28 5.36 -4.87
N PHE A 201 -1.29 6.31 -5.80
CA PHE A 201 -0.67 7.63 -5.62
C PHE A 201 -1.36 8.52 -4.57
N ASP A 202 -2.57 8.19 -4.15
CA ASP A 202 -3.25 8.91 -3.06
C ASP A 202 -2.65 8.58 -1.69
N ILE A 203 -2.05 7.40 -1.56
CA ILE A 203 -1.50 6.87 -0.31
C ILE A 203 0.03 7.07 -0.26
N VAL A 204 0.71 6.89 -1.39
CA VAL A 204 2.17 6.91 -1.50
C VAL A 204 2.70 8.34 -1.54
N LYS A 205 3.59 8.70 -0.60
CA LYS A 205 4.21 10.05 -0.55
C LYS A 205 5.31 10.24 -1.61
N CYS A 206 6.08 9.20 -1.90
CA CYS A 206 7.14 9.26 -2.89
C CYS A 206 7.40 7.90 -3.55
N VAL A 207 7.86 7.95 -4.80
CA VAL A 207 8.30 6.78 -5.57
C VAL A 207 9.82 6.84 -5.74
N LEU A 208 10.54 5.86 -5.20
CA LEU A 208 11.98 5.70 -5.38
C LEU A 208 12.25 4.89 -6.65
N LEU A 209 13.01 5.47 -7.58
CA LEU A 209 13.52 4.75 -8.76
C LEU A 209 14.97 4.38 -8.52
N ALA A 210 15.29 3.09 -8.51
CA ALA A 210 16.67 2.63 -8.38
C ALA A 210 17.04 1.65 -9.49
N SER A 211 18.22 1.85 -10.08
CA SER A 211 18.80 0.96 -11.08
C SER A 211 20.32 0.96 -11.01
N PRO A 212 20.99 -0.14 -11.36
CA PRO A 212 22.41 -0.08 -11.65
C PRO A 212 22.65 0.65 -12.98
N GLY A 213 23.47 1.71 -12.96
CA GLY A 213 23.80 2.51 -14.14
C GLY A 213 22.72 3.53 -14.51
N PHE A 214 22.56 3.78 -15.82
CA PHE A 214 21.76 4.89 -16.37
C PHE A 214 20.32 4.51 -16.74
N VAL A 215 19.84 3.34 -16.33
CA VAL A 215 18.51 2.83 -16.71
C VAL A 215 17.40 3.67 -16.07
N LYS A 216 17.60 4.08 -14.80
CA LYS A 216 16.67 4.95 -14.06
C LYS A 216 16.51 6.31 -14.73
N ASP A 217 17.59 6.90 -15.23
CA ASP A 217 17.59 8.24 -15.82
C ASP A 217 16.84 8.23 -17.15
N LYS A 218 17.12 7.22 -17.98
CA LYS A 218 16.38 7.00 -19.25
C LYS A 218 14.91 6.67 -19.04
N PHE A 219 14.59 5.90 -18.00
CA PHE A 219 13.20 5.60 -17.66
C PHE A 219 12.48 6.85 -17.12
N PHE A 220 13.17 7.67 -16.34
CA PHE A 220 12.68 8.95 -15.87
C PHE A 220 12.34 9.84 -17.07
N GLU A 221 13.29 10.08 -17.99
CA GLU A 221 13.06 10.80 -19.25
C GLU A 221 11.87 10.23 -20.05
N TYR A 222 11.78 8.90 -20.20
CA TYR A 222 10.67 8.24 -20.89
C TYR A 222 9.31 8.48 -20.20
N MET A 223 9.29 8.48 -18.87
CA MET A 223 8.10 8.77 -18.08
C MET A 223 7.65 10.22 -18.29
N PHE A 224 8.57 11.18 -18.29
CA PHE A 224 8.25 12.58 -18.58
C PHE A 224 7.72 12.77 -20.00
N GLN A 225 8.37 12.19 -21.00
CA GLN A 225 7.92 12.30 -22.40
C GLN A 225 6.53 11.69 -22.60
N THR A 226 6.25 10.52 -22.00
CA THR A 226 4.96 9.84 -22.13
C THR A 226 3.84 10.59 -21.40
N THR A 227 4.12 11.13 -20.21
CA THR A 227 3.16 11.93 -19.44
C THR A 227 2.90 13.28 -20.09
N TYR A 228 3.92 13.92 -20.67
CA TYR A 228 3.82 15.15 -21.44
C TYR A 228 2.89 14.99 -22.64
N VAL A 229 3.01 13.92 -23.44
CA VAL A 229 2.11 13.66 -24.58
C VAL A 229 0.66 13.48 -24.12
N THR A 230 0.43 12.78 -23.02
CA THR A 230 -0.92 12.57 -22.47
C THR A 230 -1.54 13.87 -21.90
N LEU A 231 -0.72 14.72 -21.28
CA LEU A 231 -1.13 16.05 -20.80
C LEU A 231 -1.38 17.04 -21.96
N VAL A 232 -0.54 17.03 -22.99
CA VAL A 232 -0.69 17.92 -24.16
C VAL A 232 -1.90 17.51 -24.99
N ASP A 233 -2.19 16.22 -25.17
CA ASP A 233 -3.39 15.76 -25.89
C ASP A 233 -4.68 16.11 -25.14
N SER A 234 -4.68 16.14 -23.80
CA SER A 234 -5.82 16.61 -23.01
C SER A 234 -5.96 18.14 -22.99
N VAL A 235 -4.86 18.88 -23.12
CA VAL A 235 -4.84 20.36 -23.17
C VAL A 235 -5.18 20.90 -24.56
N ARG A 236 -4.85 20.18 -25.63
CA ARG A 236 -5.08 20.65 -27.02
C ARG A 236 -6.55 20.70 -27.45
N ASP A 237 -7.45 20.01 -26.74
CA ASP A 237 -8.82 19.78 -27.23
C ASP A 237 -9.85 20.85 -26.80
N ASN A 238 -9.51 21.83 -25.95
CA ASN A 238 -10.52 22.79 -25.46
C ASN A 238 -10.10 24.28 -25.50
N GLY A 239 -10.94 25.08 -26.14
CA GLY A 239 -10.72 26.50 -26.43
C GLY A 239 -10.93 27.47 -25.26
N GLY A 240 -10.14 28.55 -25.30
CA GLY A 240 -10.38 29.88 -24.71
C GLY A 240 -10.73 29.96 -23.23
N GLU A 241 -12.02 29.95 -22.90
CA GLU A 241 -12.53 30.27 -21.56
C GLU A 241 -12.79 29.05 -20.69
N VAL A 242 -12.90 27.86 -21.29
CA VAL A 242 -13.01 26.58 -20.58
C VAL A 242 -11.67 26.20 -19.93
N ARG A 243 -10.57 26.78 -20.41
CA ARG A 243 -9.18 26.45 -20.05
C ARG A 243 -8.85 26.65 -18.57
N TYR A 244 -9.25 27.78 -17.98
CA TYR A 244 -8.93 28.05 -16.57
C TYR A 244 -9.79 27.21 -15.62
N VAL A 245 -11.03 26.92 -15.99
CA VAL A 245 -11.91 26.06 -15.18
C VAL A 245 -11.39 24.62 -15.18
N THR A 246 -11.03 24.09 -16.36
CA THR A 246 -10.43 22.75 -16.48
C THR A 246 -9.06 22.65 -15.79
N LEU A 247 -8.25 23.71 -15.84
CA LEU A 247 -6.98 23.75 -15.12
C LEU A 247 -7.20 23.70 -13.60
N VAL A 248 -8.15 24.47 -13.08
CA VAL A 248 -8.50 24.47 -11.65
C VAL A 248 -9.05 23.10 -11.22
N ASP A 249 -9.88 22.49 -12.05
CA ASP A 249 -10.44 21.16 -11.78
C ASP A 249 -9.35 20.08 -11.83
N SER A 250 -8.43 20.12 -12.81
CA SER A 250 -7.30 19.19 -12.89
C SER A 250 -6.33 19.34 -11.71
N VAL A 251 -6.09 20.57 -11.22
CA VAL A 251 -5.26 20.80 -10.04
C VAL A 251 -5.96 20.25 -8.79
N ARG A 252 -7.28 20.38 -8.68
CA ARG A 252 -8.07 19.81 -7.57
C ARG A 252 -8.11 18.28 -7.61
N ASP A 253 -8.28 17.69 -8.79
CA ASP A 253 -8.28 16.24 -8.98
C ASP A 253 -6.91 15.62 -8.67
N ASN A 254 -5.82 16.32 -8.96
CA ASN A 254 -4.46 15.93 -8.57
C ASN A 254 -4.14 16.26 -7.09
N GLY A 255 -5.13 16.70 -6.30
CA GLY A 255 -5.00 17.00 -4.88
C GLY A 255 -4.18 18.26 -4.57
N GLY A 256 -4.08 19.20 -5.51
CA GLY A 256 -3.44 20.50 -5.35
C GLY A 256 -4.38 21.56 -4.78
N GLU A 257 -3.84 22.50 -4.00
CA GLU A 257 -4.61 23.61 -3.44
C GLU A 257 -4.62 24.80 -4.40
N VAL A 258 -5.81 25.21 -4.86
CA VAL A 258 -5.99 26.37 -5.74
C VAL A 258 -6.41 27.59 -4.91
N ARG A 259 -5.68 28.70 -5.03
CA ARG A 259 -6.03 29.99 -4.42
C ARG A 259 -6.30 31.05 -5.48
N ILE A 260 -7.47 31.68 -5.41
CA ILE A 260 -7.90 32.73 -6.34
C ILE A 260 -7.63 34.09 -5.69
N PHE A 261 -6.88 34.94 -6.39
CA PHE A 261 -6.60 36.32 -5.95
C PHE A 261 -7.44 37.31 -6.75
N SER A 262 -7.94 38.35 -6.06
CA SER A 262 -8.61 39.46 -6.73
C SER A 262 -7.58 40.35 -7.41
N SER A 263 -7.84 40.73 -8.66
CA SER A 263 -7.01 41.65 -9.45
C SER A 263 -6.91 43.07 -8.85
N MET A 264 -7.79 43.44 -7.92
CA MET A 264 -7.77 44.73 -7.22
C MET A 264 -6.92 44.72 -5.93
N HIS A 265 -6.39 43.57 -5.54
CA HIS A 265 -5.49 43.46 -4.38
C HIS A 265 -4.04 43.56 -4.85
N VAL A 266 -3.15 44.14 -4.02
CA VAL A 266 -1.73 44.34 -4.36
C VAL A 266 -1.05 43.02 -4.77
N SER A 267 -1.44 41.89 -4.18
CA SER A 267 -0.94 40.56 -4.58
C SER A 267 -1.48 40.07 -5.93
N GLY A 268 -2.69 40.50 -6.33
CA GLY A 268 -3.27 40.21 -7.63
C GLY A 268 -2.71 41.10 -8.75
N GLU A 269 -2.33 42.34 -8.45
CA GLU A 269 -1.61 43.22 -9.38
C GLU A 269 -0.22 42.65 -9.72
N GLN A 270 0.51 42.15 -8.71
CA GLN A 270 1.80 41.49 -8.91
C GLN A 270 1.68 40.19 -9.71
N LEU A 271 0.65 39.38 -9.44
CA LEU A 271 0.38 38.16 -10.19
C LEU A 271 -0.03 38.46 -11.65
N GLY A 272 -0.76 39.56 -11.87
CA GLY A 272 -1.14 40.03 -13.20
C GLY A 272 0.05 40.47 -14.06
N GLN A 273 1.14 40.95 -13.46
CA GLN A 273 2.40 41.23 -14.16
C GLN A 273 3.13 39.95 -14.60
N LEU A 274 2.87 38.83 -13.93
CA LEU A 274 3.39 37.49 -14.24
C LEU A 274 2.34 36.65 -14.99
N THR A 275 1.73 37.24 -16.02
CA THR A 275 0.73 36.61 -16.92
C THR A 275 -0.55 36.07 -16.26
N GLY A 276 -0.75 36.28 -14.95
CA GLY A 276 -1.99 36.02 -14.22
C GLY A 276 -2.13 34.62 -13.62
N VAL A 277 -1.21 33.69 -13.90
CA VAL A 277 -1.23 32.33 -13.33
C VAL A 277 0.16 31.93 -12.84
N ALA A 278 0.22 31.45 -11.60
CA ALA A 278 1.43 30.89 -11.02
C ALA A 278 1.11 29.56 -10.35
N ALA A 279 2.01 28.58 -10.50
CA ALA A 279 1.89 27.26 -9.87
C ALA A 279 3.16 26.92 -9.11
N ILE A 280 3.02 26.38 -7.91
CA ILE A 280 4.12 25.81 -7.14
C ILE A 280 4.05 24.30 -7.29
N LEU A 281 5.08 23.71 -7.90
CA LEU A 281 5.13 22.28 -8.21
C LEU A 281 5.67 21.48 -7.02
N ARG A 282 5.21 20.23 -6.89
CA ARG A 282 5.67 19.30 -5.84
C ARG A 282 7.08 18.77 -6.11
N PHE A 283 7.50 18.78 -7.37
CA PHE A 283 8.82 18.35 -7.82
C PHE A 283 9.45 19.45 -8.68
N PRO A 284 10.79 19.60 -8.64
CA PRO A 284 11.49 20.54 -9.51
C PRO A 284 11.32 20.11 -10.98
N MET A 285 10.96 21.07 -11.84
CA MET A 285 10.77 20.89 -13.28
C MET A 285 11.90 21.65 -14.02
N PRO A 286 12.95 20.96 -14.50
CA PRO A 286 14.13 21.61 -15.08
C PRO A 286 13.91 22.19 -16.49
N GLU A 287 12.96 21.67 -17.27
CA GLU A 287 12.77 22.02 -18.70
C GLU A 287 11.98 23.33 -18.95
N LEU A 288 11.67 24.12 -17.91
CA LEU A 288 10.98 25.41 -18.09
C LEU A 288 11.94 26.55 -18.50
N GLU A 289 13.25 26.42 -18.26
CA GLU A 289 14.24 27.46 -18.61
C GLU A 289 14.53 27.49 -20.13
N ASP A 290 14.42 26.34 -20.82
CA ASP A 290 14.73 26.23 -22.25
C ASP A 290 13.59 26.73 -23.18
N LEU A 291 12.40 26.99 -22.64
CA LEU A 291 11.28 27.54 -23.40
C LEU A 291 11.31 29.07 -23.47
N SER A 292 11.91 29.75 -22.50
CA SER A 292 12.09 31.21 -22.56
C SER A 292 13.12 31.64 -23.60
N GLU A 293 14.11 30.80 -23.91
CA GLU A 293 15.14 31.14 -24.91
C GLU A 293 14.64 30.96 -26.36
N ASN A 294 13.69 30.07 -26.61
CA ASN A 294 13.17 29.81 -27.96
C ASN A 294 12.13 30.84 -28.44
N GLU A 295 11.49 31.61 -27.54
CA GLU A 295 10.55 32.67 -27.96
C GLU A 295 11.26 33.97 -28.36
N GLU A 296 12.50 34.20 -27.90
CA GLU A 296 13.29 35.40 -28.29
C GLU A 296 13.88 35.29 -29.70
N GLU A 297 14.02 34.08 -30.27
CA GLU A 297 14.57 33.87 -31.62
C GLU A 297 13.53 33.99 -32.75
N GLU A 298 12.22 33.99 -32.47
CA GLU A 298 11.16 34.09 -33.50
C GLU A 298 10.66 35.53 -33.77
N GLU A 299 11.14 36.55 -33.03
CA GLU A 299 10.75 37.96 -33.25
C GLU A 299 11.78 38.80 -34.05
N GLU A 300 12.92 38.25 -34.46
CA GLU A 300 13.92 38.92 -35.32
C GLU A 300 14.00 38.32 -36.73
N ASP A 301 12.90 38.34 -37.50
CA ASP A 301 12.91 38.26 -38.98
C ASP A 301 11.80 39.13 -39.62
#